data_AF-L8N2E2-F1
#
_entry.id   AF-L8N2E2-F1
#
_cell.length_a   1.000
_cell.length_b   1.000
_cell.length_c   1.000
_cell.angle_alpha   90.00
_cell.angle_beta   90.00
_cell.angle_gamma   90.00
#
_symmetry.space_group_name_H-M   'P 1'
#
loop_
_entity.id
_entity.type
_entity.pdbx_description
1 polymer ?
#
loop_
_entity_poly.entity_id
_entity_poly.type
_entity_poly.pdbx_seq_one_letter_code
_entity_poly.pdbx_strand_id
1 'polypeptide(L)'
;MASLMQEFAAARQRRLEERADFLAEQQMARVQRAKDLQAQSEATAKYLAHAKQSRLAWEQGRQAIAENSLESRREEITVRASQVSEYLTNLHNNRVELAHEDNERRAQEVRTRTFKTRSQLKHIHKARIRASKADQAQRQQFVQDLAALTQMQLEDLHLARLAETKADAAQRAQEFSDRVAKVKASLGTTAAARHASAMAQALKLKDFRSQLSESVWAGSRSNAITPVIPKLDANPVGNPSNSPNPPSVIEPPPEPVIAKPVEVKENPKNSSKIEQFVVDYVSQLSTNSSLLEVVNDRDTVRDLLAQGANTLKVDPSDILNTLLQMAEGSST
;
A
#
# COMPACT_ATOMS: atom_id res chain seq x y z
N MET A 1 -53.83 27.15 162.42
CA MET A 1 -53.28 25.89 161.87
C MET A 1 -54.12 25.28 160.72
N ALA A 2 -55.43 25.56 160.62
CA ALA A 2 -56.27 25.04 159.52
C ALA A 2 -56.01 25.69 158.14
N SER A 3 -55.73 27.01 158.05
CA SER A 3 -55.52 27.67 156.74
C SER A 3 -54.17 27.32 156.08
N LEU A 4 -53.14 27.02 156.87
CA LEU A 4 -51.84 26.58 156.34
C LEU A 4 -51.95 25.20 155.68
N MET A 5 -52.68 24.26 156.29
CA MET A 5 -52.97 22.94 155.70
C MET A 5 -53.82 23.04 154.43
N GLN A 6 -54.72 24.02 154.34
CA GLN A 6 -55.52 24.30 153.16
C GLN A 6 -54.69 24.90 152.01
N GLU A 7 -53.75 25.81 152.31
CA GLU A 7 -52.78 26.33 151.34
C GLU A 7 -51.83 25.25 150.83
N PHE A 8 -51.36 24.34 151.68
CA PHE A 8 -50.57 23.18 151.26
C PHE A 8 -51.36 22.19 150.40
N ALA A 9 -52.64 21.95 150.72
CA ALA A 9 -53.52 21.12 149.91
C ALA A 9 -53.81 21.74 148.53
N ALA A 10 -54.08 23.05 148.48
CA ALA A 10 -54.29 23.80 147.25
C ALA A 10 -53.01 23.89 146.39
N ALA A 11 -51.84 24.11 147.01
CA ALA A 11 -50.55 24.09 146.32
C ALA A 11 -50.21 22.70 145.76
N ARG A 12 -50.59 21.62 146.48
CA ARG A 12 -50.43 20.24 145.99
C ARG A 12 -51.36 19.94 144.81
N GLN A 13 -52.60 20.42 144.85
CA GLN A 13 -53.54 20.29 143.73
C GLN A 13 -53.05 21.04 142.50
N ARG A 14 -52.57 22.30 142.64
CA ARG A 14 -51.96 23.05 141.52
C ARG A 14 -50.78 22.31 140.89
N ARG A 15 -49.88 21.72 141.68
CA ARG A 15 -48.76 20.92 141.12
C ARG A 15 -49.22 19.65 140.40
N LEU A 16 -50.33 19.04 140.83
CA LEU A 16 -50.90 17.87 140.16
C LEU A 16 -51.59 18.26 138.84
N GLU A 17 -52.28 19.40 138.83
CA GLU A 17 -52.86 20.01 137.62
C GLU A 17 -51.74 20.41 136.65
N GLU A 18 -50.73 21.15 137.07
CA GLU A 18 -49.55 21.51 136.26
C GLU A 18 -48.84 20.28 135.69
N ARG A 19 -48.75 19.19 136.47
CA ARG A 19 -48.16 17.93 136.00
C ARG A 19 -49.07 17.21 134.99
N ALA A 20 -50.38 17.23 135.20
CA ALA A 20 -51.35 16.66 134.28
C ALA A 20 -51.35 17.43 132.95
N ASP A 21 -51.32 18.76 133.01
CA ASP A 21 -51.20 19.66 131.87
C ASP A 21 -49.88 19.44 131.12
N PHE A 22 -48.76 19.35 131.83
CA PHE A 22 -47.46 19.03 131.22
C PHE A 22 -47.45 17.66 130.52
N LEU A 23 -48.09 16.64 131.10
CA LEU A 23 -48.21 15.32 130.45
C LEU A 23 -49.14 15.35 129.24
N ALA A 24 -50.25 16.10 129.31
CA ALA A 24 -51.16 16.30 128.18
C ALA A 24 -50.46 17.05 127.04
N GLU A 25 -49.72 18.12 127.34
CA GLU A 25 -48.87 18.83 126.38
C GLU A 25 -47.81 17.90 125.78
N GLN A 26 -47.15 17.08 126.60
CA GLN A 26 -46.16 16.13 126.11
C GLN A 26 -46.78 15.06 125.18
N GLN A 27 -47.98 14.59 125.49
CA GLN A 27 -48.73 13.66 124.63
C GLN A 27 -49.13 14.33 123.31
N MET A 28 -49.65 15.56 123.36
CA MET A 28 -49.99 16.34 122.16
C MET A 28 -48.75 16.60 121.30
N ALA A 29 -47.62 16.95 121.90
CA ALA A 29 -46.35 17.14 121.19
C ALA A 29 -45.81 15.83 120.59
N ARG A 30 -46.10 14.66 121.18
CA ARG A 30 -45.76 13.36 120.58
C ARG A 30 -46.67 13.04 119.40
N VAL A 31 -47.97 13.29 119.51
CA VAL A 31 -48.95 13.06 118.43
C VAL A 31 -48.68 14.01 117.25
N GLN A 32 -48.38 15.28 117.51
CA GLN A 32 -47.99 16.24 116.46
C GLN A 32 -46.71 15.78 115.75
N ARG A 33 -45.65 15.43 116.50
CA ARG A 33 -44.43 14.88 115.88
C ARG A 33 -44.68 13.64 115.06
N ALA A 34 -45.56 12.74 115.50
CA ALA A 34 -45.91 11.55 114.72
C ALA A 34 -46.65 11.91 113.42
N LYS A 35 -47.59 12.86 113.47
CA LYS A 35 -48.28 13.38 112.27
C LYS A 35 -47.32 14.08 111.31
N ASP A 36 -46.39 14.88 111.83
CA ASP A 36 -45.40 15.59 111.02
C ASP A 36 -44.45 14.59 110.33
N LEU A 37 -43.99 13.57 111.05
CA LEU A 37 -43.17 12.50 110.48
C LEU A 37 -43.94 11.71 109.41
N GLN A 38 -45.22 11.41 109.65
CA GLN A 38 -46.06 10.76 108.65
C GLN A 38 -46.22 11.64 107.40
N ALA A 39 -46.55 12.93 107.57
CA ALA A 39 -46.68 13.87 106.46
C ALA A 39 -45.37 14.01 105.68
N GLN A 40 -44.22 14.04 106.34
CA GLN A 40 -42.89 14.03 105.70
C GLN A 40 -42.63 12.73 104.93
N SER A 41 -43.02 11.57 105.47
CA SER A 41 -42.88 10.28 104.78
C SER A 41 -43.76 10.19 103.53
N GLU A 42 -44.99 10.71 103.58
CA GLU A 42 -45.91 10.74 102.44
C GLU A 42 -45.45 11.74 101.38
N ALA A 43 -44.94 12.91 101.79
CA ALA A 43 -44.36 13.89 100.89
C ALA A 43 -43.16 13.31 100.14
N THR A 44 -42.21 12.71 100.88
CA THR A 44 -41.04 12.05 100.27
C THR A 44 -41.43 10.89 99.35
N ALA A 45 -42.43 10.08 99.72
CA ALA A 45 -42.95 9.03 98.86
C ALA A 45 -43.53 9.58 97.54
N LYS A 46 -44.31 10.67 97.60
CA LYS A 46 -44.83 11.36 96.41
C LYS A 46 -43.72 11.93 95.54
N TYR A 47 -42.72 12.57 96.13
CA TYR A 47 -41.54 13.07 95.40
C TYR A 47 -40.77 11.95 94.71
N LEU A 48 -40.55 10.81 95.38
CA LEU A 48 -39.87 9.67 94.79
C LEU A 48 -40.69 9.03 93.67
N ALA A 49 -42.02 8.94 93.80
CA ALA A 49 -42.89 8.45 92.75
C ALA A 49 -42.85 9.37 91.51
N HIS A 50 -42.95 10.69 91.72
CA HIS A 50 -42.83 11.68 90.66
C HIS A 50 -41.45 11.60 89.98
N ALA A 51 -40.36 11.53 90.75
CA ALA A 51 -39.01 11.41 90.21
C ALA A 51 -38.83 10.14 89.36
N LYS A 52 -39.38 9.00 89.81
CA LYS A 52 -39.39 7.75 89.02
C LYS A 52 -40.17 7.91 87.72
N GLN A 53 -41.34 8.54 87.75
CA GLN A 53 -42.15 8.78 86.56
C GLN A 53 -41.46 9.72 85.57
N SER A 54 -40.88 10.83 86.04
CA SER A 54 -40.11 11.75 85.21
C SER A 54 -38.91 11.05 84.56
N ARG A 55 -38.22 10.17 85.30
CA ARG A 55 -37.12 9.39 84.77
C ARG A 55 -37.58 8.42 83.67
N LEU A 56 -38.68 7.68 83.90
CA LEU A 56 -39.23 6.77 82.89
C LEU A 56 -39.67 7.53 81.62
N ALA A 57 -40.36 8.65 81.78
CA ALA A 57 -40.75 9.50 80.65
C ALA A 57 -39.53 10.03 79.88
N TRP A 58 -38.46 10.41 80.58
CA TRP A 58 -37.21 10.82 79.95
C TRP A 58 -36.51 9.67 79.21
N GLU A 59 -36.45 8.48 79.80
CA GLU A 59 -35.87 7.29 79.15
C GLU A 59 -36.67 6.88 77.90
N GLN A 60 -38.00 6.92 77.97
CA GLN A 60 -38.89 6.68 76.82
C GLN A 60 -38.71 7.75 75.73
N GLY A 61 -38.64 9.03 76.10
CA GLY A 61 -38.39 10.12 75.15
C GLY A 61 -37.03 9.96 74.46
N ARG A 62 -36.00 9.56 75.20
CA ARG A 62 -34.67 9.27 74.63
C ARG A 62 -34.70 8.07 73.68
N GLN A 63 -35.42 7.01 74.02
CA GLN A 63 -35.59 5.84 73.15
C GLN A 63 -36.32 6.21 71.85
N ALA A 64 -37.43 6.95 71.95
CA ALA A 64 -38.18 7.40 70.77
C ALA A 64 -37.34 8.26 69.82
N ILE A 65 -36.50 9.16 70.35
CA ILE A 65 -35.56 9.95 69.54
C ILE A 65 -34.53 9.04 68.86
N ALA A 66 -34.00 8.06 69.59
CA ALA A 66 -33.03 7.12 69.04
C ALA A 66 -33.64 6.26 67.91
N GLU A 67 -34.84 5.72 68.13
CA GLU A 67 -35.58 4.91 67.14
C GLU A 67 -35.89 5.72 65.88
N ASN A 68 -36.44 6.92 66.02
CA ASN A 68 -36.72 7.81 64.90
C ASN A 68 -35.42 8.16 64.12
N SER A 69 -34.31 8.42 64.83
CA SER A 69 -33.02 8.67 64.17
C SER A 69 -32.48 7.45 63.40
N LEU A 70 -32.79 6.23 63.84
CA LEU A 70 -32.42 5.00 63.14
C LEU A 70 -33.32 4.76 61.93
N GLU A 71 -34.62 5.01 62.05
CA GLU A 71 -35.58 4.91 60.94
C GLU A 71 -35.25 5.90 59.83
N SER A 72 -35.01 7.18 60.18
CA SER A 72 -34.59 8.19 59.22
C SER A 72 -33.30 7.79 58.48
N ARG A 73 -32.31 7.23 59.17
CA ARG A 73 -31.09 6.71 58.52
C ARG A 73 -31.36 5.53 57.59
N ARG A 74 -32.27 4.63 57.96
CA ARG A 74 -32.67 3.51 57.10
C ARG A 74 -33.35 4.01 55.84
N GLU A 75 -34.29 4.95 55.97
CA GLU A 75 -34.97 5.57 54.84
C GLU A 75 -33.96 6.24 53.90
N GLU A 76 -33.05 7.05 54.42
CA GLU A 76 -31.99 7.67 53.60
C GLU A 76 -31.13 6.64 52.85
N ILE A 77 -30.77 5.53 53.49
CA ILE A 77 -30.01 4.45 52.84
C ILE A 77 -30.84 3.81 51.73
N THR A 78 -32.12 3.53 51.96
CA THR A 78 -33.00 2.95 50.93
C THR A 78 -33.22 3.89 49.76
N VAL A 79 -33.39 5.18 50.00
CA VAL A 79 -33.52 6.21 48.96
C VAL A 79 -32.23 6.34 48.16
N ARG A 80 -31.06 6.35 48.82
CA ARG A 80 -29.78 6.36 48.10
C ARG A 80 -29.59 5.10 47.27
N ALA A 81 -29.97 3.93 47.81
CA ALA A 81 -29.88 2.67 47.09
C ALA A 81 -30.78 2.65 45.85
N SER A 82 -32.02 3.16 45.96
CA SER A 82 -32.92 3.25 44.82
C SER A 82 -32.40 4.21 43.75
N GLN A 83 -31.91 5.40 44.15
CA GLN A 83 -31.30 6.37 43.23
C GLN A 83 -30.09 5.79 42.49
N VAL A 84 -29.21 5.07 43.19
CA VAL A 84 -28.05 4.41 42.56
C VAL A 84 -28.53 3.33 41.60
N SER A 85 -29.53 2.53 41.98
CA SER A 85 -30.06 1.48 41.11
C SER A 85 -30.68 2.06 39.84
N GLU A 86 -31.47 3.13 39.94
CA GLU A 86 -32.08 3.84 38.82
C GLU A 86 -31.02 4.47 37.91
N TYR A 87 -29.99 5.08 38.50
CA TYR A 87 -28.87 5.62 37.74
C TYR A 87 -28.14 4.52 36.95
N LEU A 88 -27.88 3.37 37.57
CA LEU A 88 -27.22 2.25 36.91
C LEU A 88 -28.09 1.64 35.81
N THR A 89 -29.40 1.52 36.01
CA THR A 89 -30.32 1.05 34.97
C THR A 89 -30.38 2.03 33.79
N ASN A 90 -30.45 3.34 34.06
CA ASN A 90 -30.45 4.36 33.01
C ASN A 90 -29.12 4.35 32.23
N LEU A 91 -27.99 4.23 32.94
CA LEU A 91 -26.68 4.11 32.31
C LEU A 91 -26.57 2.84 31.46
N HIS A 92 -27.10 1.70 31.93
CA HIS A 92 -27.15 0.47 31.16
C HIS A 92 -27.99 0.62 29.89
N ASN A 93 -29.21 1.15 30.00
CA ASN A 93 -30.11 1.38 28.87
C ASN A 93 -29.48 2.32 27.84
N ASN A 94 -28.90 3.43 28.28
CA ASN A 94 -28.20 4.36 27.39
C ASN A 94 -27.02 3.69 26.66
N ARG A 95 -26.26 2.81 27.32
CA ARG A 95 -25.18 2.06 26.67
C ARG A 95 -25.71 1.08 25.63
N VAL A 96 -26.82 0.41 25.90
CA VAL A 96 -27.46 -0.53 24.96
C VAL A 96 -28.02 0.22 23.75
N GLU A 97 -28.70 1.35 23.97
CA GLU A 97 -29.22 2.21 22.90
C GLU A 97 -28.10 2.76 22.02
N LEU A 98 -27.03 3.30 22.62
CA LEU A 98 -25.87 3.78 21.87
C LEU A 98 -25.20 2.65 21.07
N ALA A 99 -25.08 1.45 21.64
CA ALA A 99 -24.54 0.29 20.93
C ALA A 99 -25.44 -0.12 19.75
N HIS A 100 -26.76 -0.01 19.90
CA HIS A 100 -27.71 -0.30 18.84
C HIS A 100 -27.60 0.74 17.70
N GLU A 101 -27.62 2.03 18.03
CA GLU A 101 -27.47 3.10 17.04
C GLU A 101 -26.15 3.00 16.27
N ASP A 102 -25.05 2.71 16.95
CA ASP A 102 -23.75 2.55 16.32
C ASP A 102 -23.69 1.32 15.40
N ASN A 103 -24.34 0.21 15.80
CA ASN A 103 -24.48 -0.95 14.94
C ASN A 103 -25.30 -0.63 13.68
N GLU A 104 -26.40 0.11 13.80
CA GLU A 104 -27.20 0.54 12.66
C GLU A 104 -26.42 1.47 11.73
N ARG A 105 -25.68 2.44 12.27
CA ARG A 105 -24.80 3.33 11.48
C ARG A 105 -23.76 2.53 10.73
N ARG A 106 -23.07 1.60 11.41
CA ARG A 106 -22.09 0.70 10.77
C ARG A 106 -22.72 -0.16 9.67
N ALA A 107 -23.91 -0.70 9.89
CA ALA A 107 -24.62 -1.48 8.88
C ALA A 107 -25.00 -0.63 7.64
N GLN A 108 -25.44 0.62 7.85
CA GLN A 108 -25.72 1.56 6.77
C GLN A 108 -24.45 1.95 6.00
N GLU A 109 -23.34 2.17 6.68
CA GLU A 109 -22.04 2.41 6.04
C GLU A 109 -21.61 1.23 5.16
N VAL A 110 -21.74 0.00 5.65
CA VAL A 110 -21.42 -1.19 4.85
C VAL A 110 -22.32 -1.28 3.61
N ARG A 111 -23.63 -1.03 3.75
CA ARG A 111 -24.58 -1.01 2.62
C ARG A 111 -24.22 0.07 1.59
N THR A 112 -23.86 1.28 2.03
CA THR A 112 -23.49 2.36 1.11
C THR A 112 -22.14 2.09 0.42
N ARG A 113 -21.14 1.57 1.14
CA ARG A 113 -19.84 1.17 0.58
C ARG A 113 -19.98 0.04 -0.44
N THR A 114 -20.76 -0.99 -0.12
CA THR A 114 -21.03 -2.11 -1.06
C THR A 114 -21.78 -1.65 -2.31
N PHE A 115 -22.73 -0.72 -2.17
CA PHE A 115 -23.39 -0.12 -3.33
C PHE A 115 -22.42 0.69 -4.21
N LYS A 116 -21.60 1.56 -3.59
CA LYS A 116 -20.60 2.37 -4.31
C LYS A 116 -19.59 1.49 -5.07
N THR A 117 -19.03 0.49 -4.40
CA THR A 117 -18.06 -0.44 -5.00
C THR A 117 -18.70 -1.25 -6.13
N ARG A 118 -19.92 -1.79 -5.95
CA ARG A 118 -20.65 -2.49 -7.02
C ARG A 118 -20.91 -1.61 -8.23
N SER A 119 -21.28 -0.35 -8.01
CA SER A 119 -21.47 0.63 -9.09
C SER A 119 -20.16 0.89 -9.83
N GLN A 120 -19.07 1.18 -9.11
CA GLN A 120 -17.75 1.40 -9.70
C GLN A 120 -17.28 0.20 -10.52
N LEU A 121 -17.41 -1.02 -9.99
CA LEU A 121 -17.07 -2.26 -10.69
C LEU A 121 -17.89 -2.41 -11.99
N LYS A 122 -19.18 -2.07 -11.97
CA LYS A 122 -20.01 -2.06 -13.18
C LYS A 122 -19.51 -1.06 -14.22
N HIS A 123 -19.08 0.13 -13.80
CA HIS A 123 -18.50 1.13 -14.71
C HIS A 123 -17.16 0.68 -15.28
N ILE A 124 -16.26 0.15 -14.45
CA ILE A 124 -14.95 -0.39 -14.87
C ILE A 124 -15.15 -1.54 -15.86
N HIS A 125 -16.06 -2.47 -15.57
CA HIS A 125 -16.37 -3.59 -16.47
C HIS A 125 -16.88 -3.11 -17.83
N LYS A 126 -17.83 -2.16 -17.84
CA LYS A 126 -18.32 -1.55 -19.08
C LYS A 126 -17.24 -0.77 -19.84
N ALA A 127 -16.30 -0.13 -19.14
CA ALA A 127 -15.19 0.57 -19.77
C ALA A 127 -14.20 -0.43 -20.40
N ARG A 128 -13.86 -1.51 -19.69
CA ARG A 128 -12.99 -2.57 -20.20
C ARG A 128 -13.55 -3.24 -21.46
N ILE A 129 -14.85 -3.54 -21.49
CA ILE A 129 -15.50 -4.09 -22.70
C ILE A 129 -15.44 -3.11 -23.88
N ARG A 130 -15.60 -1.80 -23.62
CA ARG A 130 -15.50 -0.78 -24.68
C ARG A 130 -14.07 -0.67 -25.21
N ALA A 131 -13.08 -0.64 -24.32
CA ALA A 131 -11.67 -0.63 -24.69
C ALA A 131 -11.30 -1.88 -25.50
N SER A 132 -11.67 -3.08 -25.04
CA SER A 132 -11.35 -4.32 -25.76
C SER A 132 -11.98 -4.38 -27.16
N LYS A 133 -13.19 -3.85 -27.33
CA LYS A 133 -13.83 -3.74 -28.65
C LYS A 133 -13.11 -2.75 -29.56
N ALA A 134 -12.68 -1.60 -29.02
CA ALA A 134 -11.91 -0.61 -29.77
C ALA A 134 -10.55 -1.18 -30.20
N ASP A 135 -9.84 -1.86 -29.29
CA ASP A 135 -8.56 -2.51 -29.57
C ASP A 135 -8.70 -3.59 -30.64
N GLN A 136 -9.77 -4.39 -30.58
CA GLN A 136 -10.05 -5.40 -31.60
C GLN A 136 -10.30 -4.76 -32.97
N ALA A 137 -11.07 -3.68 -33.04
CA ALA A 137 -11.32 -2.95 -34.27
C ALA A 137 -10.03 -2.34 -34.85
N GLN A 138 -9.18 -1.75 -34.00
CA GLN A 138 -7.88 -1.23 -34.40
C GLN A 138 -6.97 -2.34 -34.96
N ARG A 139 -6.89 -3.49 -34.28
CA ARG A 139 -6.12 -4.64 -34.77
C ARG A 139 -6.63 -5.14 -36.12
N GLN A 140 -7.95 -5.18 -36.32
CA GLN A 140 -8.53 -5.56 -37.61
C GLN A 140 -8.16 -4.56 -38.71
N GLN A 141 -8.18 -3.26 -38.42
CA GLN A 141 -7.73 -2.21 -39.35
C GLN A 141 -6.25 -2.39 -39.70
N PHE A 142 -5.37 -2.54 -38.71
CA PHE A 142 -3.93 -2.76 -38.97
C PHE A 142 -3.67 -3.99 -39.84
N VAL A 143 -4.40 -5.09 -39.63
CA VAL A 143 -4.27 -6.29 -40.46
C VAL A 143 -4.73 -6.03 -41.89
N GLN A 144 -5.83 -5.28 -42.08
CA GLN A 144 -6.31 -4.89 -43.40
C GLN A 144 -5.31 -3.97 -44.12
N ASP A 145 -4.76 -2.98 -43.41
CA ASP A 145 -3.77 -2.05 -43.95
C ASP A 145 -2.48 -2.77 -44.37
N LEU A 146 -1.99 -3.71 -43.54
CA LEU A 146 -0.86 -4.56 -43.87
C LEU A 146 -1.15 -5.45 -45.08
N ALA A 147 -2.36 -6.03 -45.15
CA ALA A 147 -2.77 -6.83 -46.30
C ALA A 147 -2.80 -5.99 -47.60
N ALA A 148 -3.33 -4.76 -47.55
CA ALA A 148 -3.35 -3.85 -48.69
C ALA A 148 -1.93 -3.43 -49.11
N LEU A 149 -1.05 -3.10 -48.15
CA LEU A 149 0.33 -2.71 -48.42
C LEU A 149 1.14 -3.86 -49.03
N THR A 150 0.97 -5.08 -48.52
CA THR A 150 1.64 -6.26 -49.07
C THR A 150 1.15 -6.60 -50.48
N GLN A 151 -0.16 -6.45 -50.76
CA GLN A 151 -0.70 -6.58 -52.11
C GLN A 151 -0.06 -5.57 -53.08
N MET A 152 0.01 -4.29 -52.68
CA MET A 152 0.66 -3.24 -53.48
C MET A 152 2.13 -3.56 -53.77
N GLN A 153 2.89 -4.01 -52.77
CA GLN A 153 4.29 -4.40 -52.96
C GLN A 153 4.46 -5.58 -53.91
N LEU A 154 3.53 -6.55 -53.87
CA LEU A 154 3.56 -7.68 -54.81
C LEU A 154 3.26 -7.23 -56.25
N GLU A 155 2.32 -6.30 -56.43
CA GLU A 155 2.02 -5.71 -57.74
C GLU A 155 3.23 -4.92 -58.29
N ASP A 156 3.86 -4.10 -57.45
CA ASP A 156 5.07 -3.35 -57.83
C ASP A 156 6.23 -4.27 -58.20
N LEU A 157 6.47 -5.33 -57.41
CA LEU A 157 7.49 -6.34 -57.73
C LEU A 157 7.19 -7.07 -59.04
N HIS A 158 5.91 -7.34 -59.33
CA HIS A 158 5.51 -7.96 -60.57
C HIS A 158 5.75 -7.03 -61.78
N LEU A 159 5.41 -5.74 -61.65
CA LEU A 159 5.69 -4.73 -62.67
C LEU A 159 7.19 -4.56 -62.90
N ALA A 160 7.99 -4.51 -61.83
CA ALA A 160 9.44 -4.42 -61.91
C ALA A 160 10.05 -5.61 -62.67
N ARG A 161 9.63 -6.85 -62.33
CA ARG A 161 10.07 -8.07 -63.04
C ARG A 161 9.67 -8.07 -64.52
N LEU A 162 8.47 -7.59 -64.84
CA LEU A 162 8.04 -7.46 -66.24
C LEU A 162 8.86 -6.41 -67.01
N ALA A 163 9.27 -5.33 -66.35
CA ALA A 163 10.13 -4.32 -66.96
C ALA A 163 11.56 -4.86 -67.18
N GLU A 164 12.13 -5.55 -66.19
CA GLU A 164 13.45 -6.18 -66.26
C GLU A 164 13.51 -7.24 -67.37
N THR A 165 12.52 -8.15 -67.41
CA THR A 165 12.45 -9.18 -68.47
C THR A 165 12.33 -8.60 -69.88
N LYS A 166 11.64 -7.45 -70.05
CA LYS A 166 11.59 -6.72 -71.32
C LYS A 166 12.94 -6.09 -71.67
N ALA A 167 13.62 -5.49 -70.71
CA ALA A 167 14.96 -4.93 -70.91
C ALA A 167 15.96 -6.03 -71.30
N ASP A 168 15.96 -7.17 -70.60
CA ASP A 168 16.80 -8.32 -70.91
C ASP A 168 16.51 -8.92 -72.30
N ALA A 169 15.24 -8.96 -72.71
CA ALA A 169 14.86 -9.42 -74.03
C ALA A 169 15.39 -8.47 -75.12
N ALA A 170 15.28 -7.15 -74.90
CA ALA A 170 15.80 -6.13 -75.80
C ALA A 170 17.34 -6.18 -75.89
N GLN A 171 18.02 -6.33 -74.75
CA GLN A 171 19.48 -6.45 -74.69
C GLN A 171 19.95 -7.71 -75.42
N ARG A 172 19.32 -8.87 -75.20
CA ARG A 172 19.66 -10.11 -75.93
C ARG A 172 19.43 -9.98 -77.43
N ALA A 173 18.36 -9.30 -77.86
CA ALA A 173 18.10 -9.05 -79.26
C ALA A 173 19.19 -8.16 -79.88
N GLN A 174 19.63 -7.12 -79.16
CA GLN A 174 20.73 -6.25 -79.58
C GLN A 174 22.05 -7.00 -79.66
N GLU A 175 22.43 -7.75 -78.62
CA GLU A 175 23.63 -8.61 -78.62
C GLU A 175 23.61 -9.62 -79.77
N PHE A 176 22.45 -10.21 -80.08
CA PHE A 176 22.31 -11.11 -81.22
C PHE A 176 22.56 -10.37 -82.54
N SER A 177 21.98 -9.18 -82.71
CA SER A 177 22.19 -8.37 -83.92
C SER A 177 23.66 -7.96 -84.09
N ASP A 178 24.34 -7.58 -83.00
CA ASP A 178 25.76 -7.23 -83.01
C ASP A 178 26.64 -8.43 -83.34
N ARG A 179 26.32 -9.62 -82.80
CA ARG A 179 27.01 -10.87 -83.14
C ARG A 179 26.84 -11.21 -84.62
N VAL A 180 25.64 -11.09 -85.16
CA VAL A 180 25.38 -11.32 -86.60
C VAL A 180 26.17 -10.34 -87.46
N ALA A 181 26.20 -9.05 -87.08
CA ALA A 181 26.99 -8.04 -87.77
C ALA A 181 28.50 -8.36 -87.74
N LYS A 182 29.02 -8.74 -86.57
CA LYS A 182 30.42 -9.15 -86.39
C LYS A 182 30.77 -10.39 -87.20
N VAL A 183 29.91 -11.41 -87.21
CA VAL A 183 30.09 -12.61 -88.03
C VAL A 183 30.09 -12.25 -89.52
N LYS A 184 29.12 -11.44 -89.98
CA LYS A 184 29.07 -10.97 -91.37
C LYS A 184 30.34 -10.21 -91.77
N ALA A 185 30.85 -9.34 -90.90
CA ALA A 185 32.11 -8.64 -91.14
C ALA A 185 33.30 -9.61 -91.25
N SER A 186 33.39 -10.60 -90.35
CA SER A 186 34.45 -11.63 -90.40
C SER A 186 34.37 -12.53 -91.64
N LEU A 187 33.16 -12.83 -92.13
CA LEU A 187 32.96 -13.54 -93.40
C LEU A 187 33.39 -12.68 -94.58
N GLY A 188 33.11 -11.38 -94.55
CA GLY A 188 33.60 -10.43 -95.54
C GLY A 188 35.12 -10.36 -95.62
N THR A 189 35.81 -10.26 -94.46
CA THR A 189 37.27 -10.22 -94.42
C THR A 189 37.90 -11.54 -94.87
N THR A 190 37.35 -12.69 -94.47
CA THR A 190 37.83 -13.99 -94.93
C THR A 190 37.58 -14.22 -96.43
N ALA A 191 36.45 -13.76 -96.98
CA ALA A 191 36.20 -13.79 -98.41
C ALA A 191 37.18 -12.91 -99.20
N ALA A 192 37.44 -11.69 -98.72
CA ALA A 192 38.44 -10.79 -99.32
C ALA A 192 39.85 -11.40 -99.26
N ALA A 193 40.24 -11.99 -98.12
CA ALA A 193 41.51 -12.69 -97.97
C ALA A 193 41.63 -13.90 -98.92
N ARG A 194 40.56 -14.70 -99.08
CA ARG A 194 40.52 -15.80 -100.04
C ARG A 194 40.68 -15.30 -101.47
N HIS A 195 39.97 -14.25 -101.86
CA HIS A 195 40.08 -13.67 -103.20
C HIS A 195 41.49 -13.12 -103.47
N ALA A 196 42.08 -12.40 -102.51
CA ALA A 196 43.46 -11.93 -102.61
C ALA A 196 44.45 -13.11 -102.73
N SER A 197 44.26 -14.18 -101.94
CA SER A 197 45.09 -15.39 -102.03
C SER A 197 44.94 -16.10 -103.37
N ALA A 198 43.72 -16.16 -103.92
CA ALA A 198 43.44 -16.74 -105.23
C ALA A 198 44.07 -15.92 -106.36
N MET A 199 44.00 -14.59 -106.30
CA MET A 199 44.70 -13.69 -107.25
C MET A 199 46.22 -13.86 -107.16
N ALA A 200 46.78 -13.91 -105.95
CA ALA A 200 48.20 -14.16 -105.75
C ALA A 200 48.63 -15.53 -106.30
N GLN A 201 47.82 -16.57 -106.12
CA GLN A 201 48.06 -17.89 -106.73
C GLN A 201 47.91 -17.87 -108.26
N ALA A 202 46.93 -17.14 -108.81
CA ALA A 202 46.75 -16.98 -110.25
C ALA A 202 47.94 -16.28 -110.91
N LEU A 203 48.50 -15.24 -110.25
CA LEU A 203 49.74 -14.61 -110.68
C LEU A 203 50.92 -15.59 -110.62
N LYS A 204 51.10 -16.30 -109.49
CA LYS A 204 52.13 -17.35 -109.39
C LYS A 204 52.01 -18.41 -110.49
N LEU A 205 50.80 -18.84 -110.83
CA LEU A 205 50.55 -19.79 -111.92
C LEU A 205 50.84 -19.19 -113.30
N LYS A 206 50.55 -17.90 -113.50
CA LYS A 206 50.90 -17.19 -114.73
C LYS A 206 52.42 -17.07 -114.89
N ASP A 207 53.12 -16.69 -113.83
CA ASP A 207 54.58 -16.60 -113.80
C ASP A 207 55.22 -17.98 -113.99
N PHE A 208 54.66 -19.02 -113.37
CA PHE A 208 55.12 -20.39 -113.58
C PHE A 208 54.88 -20.86 -115.03
N ARG A 209 53.75 -20.48 -115.65
CA ARG A 209 53.49 -20.76 -117.07
C ARG A 209 54.41 -19.99 -117.99
N SER A 210 54.76 -18.73 -117.69
CA SER A 210 55.73 -17.98 -118.48
C SER A 210 57.12 -18.58 -118.35
N GLN A 211 57.55 -18.94 -117.13
CA GLN A 211 58.78 -19.69 -116.90
C GLN A 211 58.79 -21.04 -117.61
N LEU A 212 57.68 -21.77 -117.66
CA LEU A 212 57.56 -22.99 -118.46
C LEU A 212 57.63 -22.71 -119.96
N SER A 213 56.97 -21.67 -120.47
CA SER A 213 57.07 -21.31 -121.89
C SER A 213 58.48 -20.88 -122.28
N GLU A 214 59.16 -20.13 -121.41
CA GLU A 214 60.56 -19.76 -121.56
C GLU A 214 61.46 -20.99 -121.43
N SER A 215 61.18 -21.92 -120.53
CA SER A 215 61.99 -23.15 -120.31
C SER A 215 61.78 -24.24 -121.36
N VAL A 216 60.61 -24.30 -122.01
CA VAL A 216 60.31 -25.27 -123.08
C VAL A 216 60.77 -24.76 -124.46
N TRP A 217 60.83 -23.43 -124.67
CA TRP A 217 61.22 -22.84 -125.96
C TRP A 217 62.60 -22.17 -125.98
N ALA A 218 63.13 -21.68 -124.85
CA ALA A 218 64.56 -21.39 -124.71
C ALA A 218 65.21 -22.63 -124.10
N GLY A 219 66.08 -23.30 -124.84
CA GLY A 219 66.80 -24.50 -124.41
C GLY A 219 67.80 -24.26 -123.27
N SER A 220 67.34 -23.74 -122.14
CA SER A 220 68.09 -23.55 -120.91
C SER A 220 67.52 -24.46 -119.83
N ARG A 221 68.20 -25.58 -119.65
CA ARG A 221 68.04 -26.47 -118.51
C ARG A 221 68.68 -25.81 -117.29
N SER A 222 67.89 -25.40 -116.29
CA SER A 222 68.36 -25.40 -114.89
C SER A 222 67.25 -25.09 -113.86
N ASN A 223 66.95 -26.13 -113.08
CA ASN A 223 66.70 -26.13 -111.63
C ASN A 223 65.30 -25.83 -111.07
N ALA A 224 64.56 -26.94 -110.91
CA ALA A 224 63.79 -27.40 -109.76
C ALA A 224 63.53 -26.43 -108.58
N ILE A 225 62.25 -26.18 -108.36
CA ILE A 225 61.66 -25.56 -107.16
C ILE A 225 61.30 -26.67 -106.17
N THR A 226 61.75 -26.55 -104.92
CA THR A 226 61.17 -27.24 -103.75
C THR A 226 60.39 -26.25 -102.89
N PRO A 227 59.09 -26.47 -102.60
CA PRO A 227 58.40 -25.75 -101.54
C PRO A 227 58.47 -26.53 -100.22
N VAL A 228 58.89 -25.84 -99.15
CA VAL A 228 58.78 -26.31 -97.76
C VAL A 228 57.43 -25.86 -97.19
N ILE A 229 56.69 -26.82 -96.63
CA ILE A 229 55.51 -26.64 -95.79
C ILE A 229 55.96 -26.74 -94.32
N PRO A 230 55.44 -25.90 -93.40
CA PRO A 230 54.70 -26.45 -92.24
C PRO A 230 53.43 -25.62 -91.93
N LYS A 231 52.24 -26.22 -91.89
CA LYS A 231 51.57 -27.01 -90.83
C LYS A 231 50.84 -26.17 -89.77
N LEU A 232 49.54 -26.45 -89.71
CA LEU A 232 48.57 -26.12 -88.65
C LEU A 232 49.00 -26.69 -87.29
N ASP A 233 48.57 -26.03 -86.21
CA ASP A 233 47.96 -26.64 -85.00
C ASP A 233 47.21 -25.51 -84.26
N ALA A 234 45.87 -25.56 -84.17
CA ALA A 234 45.06 -26.23 -83.16
C ALA A 234 44.90 -25.42 -81.85
N ASN A 235 43.71 -24.81 -81.72
CA ASN A 235 42.99 -24.45 -80.49
C ASN A 235 43.17 -25.46 -79.33
N PRO A 236 42.97 -25.13 -78.02
CA PRO A 236 41.65 -24.66 -77.55
C PRO A 236 41.56 -23.81 -76.25
N VAL A 237 40.40 -23.11 -76.16
CA VAL A 237 39.45 -23.02 -75.02
C VAL A 237 39.94 -22.57 -73.64
N GLY A 238 39.21 -21.57 -73.07
CA GLY A 238 38.96 -21.51 -71.62
C GLY A 238 38.76 -20.09 -71.09
N ASN A 239 37.52 -19.71 -70.83
CA ASN A 239 37.08 -18.42 -70.28
C ASN A 239 37.68 -18.07 -68.89
N PRO A 240 37.81 -16.77 -68.55
CA PRO A 240 38.17 -16.29 -67.23
C PRO A 240 36.93 -16.13 -66.32
N SER A 241 37.07 -16.44 -65.03
CA SER A 241 36.11 -16.07 -63.99
C SER A 241 36.78 -15.13 -62.99
N ASN A 242 36.14 -13.98 -62.77
CA ASN A 242 36.56 -12.91 -61.88
C ASN A 242 35.78 -12.96 -60.56
N SER A 243 36.55 -12.98 -59.46
CA SER A 243 36.42 -12.07 -58.30
C SER A 243 35.28 -12.30 -57.26
N PRO A 244 35.18 -11.51 -56.16
CA PRO A 244 35.86 -11.70 -54.85
C PRO A 244 34.89 -11.65 -53.62
N ASN A 245 35.43 -11.84 -52.40
CA ASN A 245 34.85 -11.57 -51.03
C ASN A 245 34.07 -10.22 -50.91
N PRO A 246 33.27 -9.88 -49.83
CA PRO A 246 33.37 -10.16 -48.36
C PRO A 246 31.96 -10.17 -47.59
N PRO A 247 31.71 -9.62 -46.36
CA PRO A 247 32.08 -9.99 -44.97
C PRO A 247 30.93 -10.02 -43.89
N SER A 248 31.30 -10.34 -42.64
CA SER A 248 30.89 -9.81 -41.30
C SER A 248 29.45 -9.94 -40.74
N VAL A 249 29.34 -10.52 -39.53
CA VAL A 249 28.14 -10.65 -38.65
C VAL A 249 28.42 -9.82 -37.37
N ILE A 250 27.82 -8.63 -37.20
CA ILE A 250 26.63 -8.27 -36.38
C ILE A 250 26.80 -8.49 -34.86
N GLU A 251 26.98 -7.37 -34.17
CA GLU A 251 26.86 -7.11 -32.73
C GLU A 251 25.48 -6.44 -32.47
N PRO A 252 24.69 -6.82 -31.44
CA PRO A 252 23.46 -6.10 -31.09
C PRO A 252 23.64 -5.10 -29.91
N PRO A 253 23.06 -3.88 -30.02
CA PRO A 253 23.08 -2.81 -29.01
C PRO A 253 21.94 -2.90 -27.95
N PRO A 254 21.99 -2.08 -26.87
CA PRO A 254 21.12 -2.17 -25.69
C PRO A 254 19.76 -1.48 -25.84
N GLU A 255 18.77 -1.96 -25.08
CA GLU A 255 17.44 -1.37 -24.94
C GLU A 255 17.35 -0.29 -23.83
N PRO A 256 16.37 0.65 -23.94
CA PRO A 256 16.32 1.91 -23.21
C PRO A 256 15.38 1.89 -21.99
N VAL A 257 15.62 2.77 -21.01
CA VAL A 257 14.64 3.07 -19.93
C VAL A 257 14.28 4.56 -19.96
N ILE A 258 12.99 4.81 -20.18
CA ILE A 258 12.32 6.11 -20.20
C ILE A 258 11.66 6.38 -18.83
N ALA A 259 11.91 7.60 -18.32
CA ALA A 259 11.08 8.50 -17.50
C ALA A 259 10.61 8.13 -16.07
N LYS A 260 11.10 8.93 -15.12
CA LYS A 260 10.40 9.84 -14.16
C LYS A 260 8.92 9.58 -13.85
N PRO A 261 8.50 9.76 -12.56
CA PRO A 261 7.91 11.06 -12.13
C PRO A 261 8.20 11.45 -10.65
N VAL A 262 8.55 12.71 -10.35
CA VAL A 262 7.74 13.85 -9.81
C VAL A 262 7.41 13.83 -8.30
N GLU A 263 8.04 14.80 -7.61
CA GLU A 263 7.67 15.64 -6.43
C GLU A 263 6.57 15.21 -5.44
N VAL A 264 6.89 15.26 -4.14
CA VAL A 264 6.03 15.82 -3.08
C VAL A 264 6.89 16.56 -2.02
N LYS A 265 6.33 17.65 -1.51
CA LYS A 265 6.93 18.72 -0.71
C LYS A 265 6.33 18.67 0.69
N GLU A 266 7.09 18.32 1.74
CA GLU A 266 6.66 18.46 3.15
C GLU A 266 7.82 18.89 4.09
N ASN A 267 7.44 19.41 5.26
CA ASN A 267 8.16 20.35 6.12
C ASN A 267 9.51 19.85 6.73
N PRO A 268 10.61 20.65 6.68
CA PRO A 268 11.96 20.17 7.04
C PRO A 268 12.36 20.25 8.53
N LYS A 269 11.46 20.63 9.46
CA LYS A 269 11.87 20.87 10.87
C LYS A 269 11.76 19.67 11.81
N ASN A 270 10.96 18.65 11.48
CA ASN A 270 10.80 17.46 12.31
C ASN A 270 11.54 16.23 11.75
N SER A 271 11.81 16.19 10.44
CA SER A 271 12.52 15.07 9.81
C SER A 271 13.91 14.87 10.41
N SER A 272 14.68 15.96 10.59
CA SER A 272 16.04 15.89 11.14
C SER A 272 16.14 15.28 12.55
N LYS A 273 15.12 15.44 13.40
CA LYS A 273 15.09 14.81 14.74
C LYS A 273 14.76 13.32 14.67
N ILE A 274 13.87 12.95 13.76
CA ILE A 274 13.49 11.56 13.51
C ILE A 274 14.67 10.81 12.87
N GLU A 275 15.36 11.43 11.92
CA GLU A 275 16.57 10.90 11.28
C GLU A 275 17.68 10.64 12.30
N GLN A 276 17.96 11.59 13.21
CA GLN A 276 18.95 11.42 14.27
C GLN A 276 18.57 10.29 15.22
N PHE A 277 17.29 10.18 15.61
CA PHE A 277 16.82 9.09 16.47
C PHE A 277 16.96 7.72 15.81
N VAL A 278 16.65 7.61 14.51
CA VAL A 278 16.82 6.36 13.74
C VAL A 278 18.29 5.97 13.67
N VAL A 279 19.20 6.93 13.39
CA VAL A 279 20.66 6.67 13.36
C VAL A 279 21.17 6.24 14.73
N ASP A 280 20.76 6.93 15.79
CA ASP A 280 21.16 6.59 17.16
C ASP A 280 20.65 5.20 17.56
N TYR A 281 19.40 4.86 17.23
CA TYR A 281 18.83 3.54 17.50
C TYR A 281 19.59 2.44 16.74
N VAL A 282 19.85 2.63 15.45
CA VAL A 282 20.63 1.71 14.61
C VAL A 282 22.05 1.54 15.13
N SER A 283 22.66 2.61 15.68
CA SER A 283 24.00 2.54 16.29
C SER A 283 24.04 1.79 17.63
N GLN A 284 22.92 1.74 18.35
CA GLN A 284 22.78 1.03 19.64
C GLN A 284 22.47 -0.45 19.45
N LEU A 285 22.01 -0.86 18.26
CA LEU A 285 21.87 -2.27 17.92
C LEU A 285 23.26 -2.92 17.91
N SER A 286 23.43 -3.92 18.78
CA SER A 286 24.71 -4.61 19.04
C SER A 286 25.37 -5.29 17.82
N THR A 287 24.71 -5.30 16.67
CA THR A 287 25.11 -5.98 15.43
C THR A 287 25.70 -5.06 14.36
N ASN A 288 25.82 -3.74 14.57
CA ASN A 288 26.20 -2.79 13.49
C ASN A 288 25.35 -2.99 12.23
N SER A 289 24.05 -3.26 12.42
CA SER A 289 23.15 -3.57 11.32
C SER A 289 23.00 -2.36 10.42
N SER A 290 23.08 -2.59 9.11
CA SER A 290 22.81 -1.55 8.12
C SER A 290 21.35 -1.12 8.22
N LEU A 291 21.06 0.14 7.92
CA LEU A 291 19.72 0.71 7.95
C LEU A 291 18.72 -0.13 7.11
N LEU A 292 19.21 -0.75 6.03
CA LEU A 292 18.44 -1.63 5.14
C LEU A 292 18.11 -3.00 5.76
N GLU A 293 18.97 -3.50 6.65
CA GLU A 293 18.73 -4.73 7.42
C GLU A 293 17.68 -4.50 8.50
N VAL A 294 17.73 -3.34 9.14
CA VAL A 294 16.72 -2.91 10.14
C VAL A 294 15.34 -2.70 9.50
N VAL A 295 15.26 -2.26 8.25
CA VAL A 295 13.99 -2.15 7.48
C VAL A 295 13.43 -3.54 7.12
N ASN A 296 14.31 -4.50 6.84
CA ASN A 296 13.92 -5.87 6.45
C ASN A 296 13.50 -6.74 7.65
N ASP A 297 13.98 -6.45 8.85
CA ASP A 297 13.54 -7.13 10.06
C ASP A 297 12.31 -6.44 10.67
N ARG A 298 11.18 -7.13 10.56
CA ARG A 298 9.87 -6.65 11.02
C ARG A 298 9.85 -6.37 12.53
N ASP A 299 10.57 -7.15 13.33
CA ASP A 299 10.53 -7.02 14.78
C ASP A 299 11.36 -5.82 15.25
N THR A 300 12.47 -5.52 14.57
CA THR A 300 13.26 -4.30 14.83
C THR A 300 12.55 -3.04 14.37
N VAL A 301 11.86 -3.05 13.22
CA VAL A 301 11.01 -1.91 12.80
C VAL A 301 9.92 -1.66 13.84
N ARG A 302 9.28 -2.72 14.35
CA ARG A 302 8.21 -2.58 15.34
C ARG A 302 8.72 -1.96 16.64
N ASP A 303 9.89 -2.39 17.13
CA ASP A 303 10.49 -1.84 18.34
C ASP A 303 10.93 -0.38 18.14
N LEU A 304 11.56 -0.07 17.00
CA LEU A 304 11.93 1.30 16.62
C LEU A 304 10.71 2.23 16.58
N LEU A 305 9.60 1.79 15.97
CA LEU A 305 8.37 2.58 15.91
C LEU A 305 7.73 2.78 17.29
N ALA A 306 7.75 1.76 18.14
CA ALA A 306 7.22 1.86 19.49
C ALA A 306 8.06 2.77 20.40
N GLN A 307 9.38 2.66 20.32
CA GLN A 307 10.30 3.51 21.07
C GLN A 307 10.27 4.94 20.55
N GLY A 308 10.34 5.13 19.23
CA GLY A 308 10.28 6.44 18.58
C GLY A 308 8.99 7.19 18.84
N ALA A 309 7.83 6.50 18.81
CA ALA A 309 6.55 7.13 19.14
C ALA A 309 6.51 7.61 20.61
N ASN A 310 7.12 6.86 21.54
CA ASN A 310 7.17 7.22 22.95
C ASN A 310 8.20 8.32 23.27
N THR A 311 9.36 8.32 22.63
CA THR A 311 10.46 9.27 22.89
C THR A 311 10.26 10.60 22.17
N LEU A 312 9.85 10.57 20.91
CA LEU A 312 9.67 11.76 20.09
C LEU A 312 8.25 12.34 20.16
N LYS A 313 7.27 11.58 20.68
CA LYS A 313 5.83 11.93 20.67
C LYS A 313 5.34 12.27 19.26
N VAL A 314 5.84 11.56 18.26
CA VAL A 314 5.49 11.69 16.85
C VAL A 314 4.71 10.44 16.44
N ASP A 315 3.82 10.57 15.46
CA ASP A 315 3.06 9.45 14.95
C ASP A 315 4.01 8.39 14.33
N PRO A 316 3.78 7.09 14.59
CA PRO A 316 4.64 6.02 14.09
C PRO A 316 4.69 5.98 12.55
N SER A 317 3.66 6.47 11.86
CA SER A 317 3.64 6.60 10.40
C SER A 317 4.72 7.55 9.88
N ASP A 318 4.98 8.65 10.57
CA ASP A 318 5.99 9.64 10.16
C ASP A 318 7.40 9.07 10.34
N ILE A 319 7.59 8.28 11.40
CA ILE A 319 8.84 7.58 11.68
C ILE A 319 9.09 6.50 10.62
N LEU A 320 8.06 5.74 10.25
CA LEU A 320 8.15 4.73 9.20
C LEU A 320 8.47 5.34 7.83
N ASN A 321 7.80 6.45 7.47
CA ASN A 321 8.05 7.15 6.22
C ASN A 321 9.47 7.72 6.16
N THR A 322 9.97 8.29 7.27
CA THR A 322 11.34 8.80 7.36
C THR A 322 12.36 7.66 7.26
N LEU A 323 12.10 6.52 7.91
CA LEU A 323 12.96 5.33 7.84
C LEU A 323 13.02 4.74 6.43
N LEU A 324 11.89 4.65 5.72
CA LEU A 324 11.85 4.25 4.31
C LEU A 324 12.61 5.24 3.41
N GLN A 325 12.44 6.54 3.64
CA GLN A 325 13.16 7.58 2.90
C GLN A 325 14.69 7.52 3.12
N MET A 326 15.13 7.24 4.35
CA MET A 326 16.55 7.03 4.66
C MET A 326 17.10 5.73 4.03
N ALA A 327 16.29 4.68 3.97
CA ALA A 327 16.69 3.41 3.35
C ALA A 327 16.81 3.53 1.83
N GLU A 328 15.88 4.24 1.19
CA GLU A 328 15.90 4.52 -0.25
C GLU A 328 17.05 5.47 -0.63
N GLY A 329 17.35 6.47 0.21
CA GLY A 329 18.48 7.39 0.01
C GLY A 329 19.87 6.76 0.25
N SER A 330 19.95 5.64 0.95
CA SER A 330 21.21 4.91 1.21
C SER A 330 21.55 3.87 0.13
N SER A 331 20.70 3.70 -0.89
CA SER A 331 20.84 2.68 -1.94
C SER A 331 21.42 3.20 -3.27
N THR A 332 22.03 4.39 -3.28
CA THR A 332 22.76 4.97 -4.42
C THR A 332 24.24 5.10 -4.12
#